data_AF-A0A7C5NDM1-F1
#
_entry.id   AF-A0A7C5NDM1-F1
#
_cell.length_a   1.000
_cell.length_b   1.000
_cell.length_c   1.000
_cell.angle_alpha   90.00
_cell.angle_beta   90.00
_cell.angle_gamma   90.00
#
_symmetry.space_group_name_H-M   'P 1'
#
loop_
_entity.id
_entity.type
_entity.pdbx_description
1 polymer ?
#
loop_
_entity_poly.entity_id
_entity_poly.type
_entity_poly.pdbx_seq_one_letter_code
_entity_poly.pdbx_strand_id
1 'polypeptide(L)'
;MKRKAKWLTAALVALVGVSMVPLPAAEAGDVTQTKDNCITAWAILAPNTLQTRSSVKRIIDGNDRLSDEGYEAKVSEKFALMIFDLVDGRGEAIVAHCGHGGTCNFLAREVNRNYPTTSPVVVCTHDPPNSIENGRAF
;
A
#
# COMPACT_ATOMS: atom_id res chain seq x y z
N MET A 1 -1.81 34.29 -73.83
CA MET A 1 -2.06 33.10 -72.97
C MET A 1 -1.18 33.18 -71.72
N LYS A 2 -1.81 33.14 -70.52
CA LYS A 2 -1.41 32.58 -69.19
C LYS A 2 0.10 32.58 -68.79
N ARG A 3 0.56 33.40 -67.81
CA ARG A 3 0.70 33.16 -66.33
C ARG A 3 1.66 31.97 -66.01
N LYS A 4 2.68 31.97 -65.14
CA LYS A 4 2.97 32.65 -63.85
C LYS A 4 4.41 32.32 -63.38
N ALA A 5 4.96 33.17 -62.50
CA ALA A 5 6.19 32.98 -61.72
C ALA A 5 6.12 31.79 -60.75
N LYS A 6 7.23 31.06 -60.58
CA LYS A 6 7.40 30.05 -59.52
C LYS A 6 8.15 30.65 -58.33
N TRP A 7 7.40 30.81 -57.25
CA TRP A 7 7.90 31.00 -55.89
C TRP A 7 8.30 29.64 -55.31
N LEU A 8 9.41 29.58 -54.58
CA LEU A 8 9.68 28.50 -53.62
C LEU A 8 10.15 29.14 -52.31
N THR A 9 9.20 29.35 -51.42
CA THR A 9 9.43 29.81 -50.04
C THR A 9 9.65 28.59 -49.17
N ALA A 10 10.72 28.65 -48.37
CA ALA A 10 11.10 27.64 -47.38
C ALA A 10 10.01 27.42 -46.32
N ALA A 11 9.78 26.16 -45.95
CA ALA A 11 8.98 25.81 -44.78
C ALA A 11 9.90 25.11 -43.75
N LEU A 12 10.21 25.87 -42.69
CA LEU A 12 10.91 25.43 -41.50
C LEU A 12 9.93 24.57 -40.66
N VAL A 13 10.25 23.30 -40.43
CA VAL A 13 9.48 22.43 -39.52
C VAL A 13 10.04 22.59 -38.11
N ALA A 14 9.29 23.27 -37.24
CA ALA A 14 9.59 23.37 -35.82
C ALA A 14 9.17 22.07 -35.11
N LEU A 15 10.16 21.30 -34.65
CA LEU A 15 9.98 20.18 -33.73
C LEU A 15 9.61 20.71 -32.35
N VAL A 16 8.36 20.53 -31.94
CA VAL A 16 7.91 20.73 -30.56
C VAL A 16 8.45 19.57 -29.73
N GLY A 17 9.54 19.83 -29.01
CA GLY A 17 10.07 18.92 -28.00
C GLY A 17 9.10 18.84 -26.82
N VAL A 18 8.41 17.71 -26.69
CA VAL A 18 7.62 17.38 -25.50
C VAL A 18 8.62 17.09 -24.38
N SER A 19 8.85 18.09 -23.53
CA SER A 19 9.58 17.93 -22.27
C SER A 19 8.79 16.97 -21.38
N MET A 20 9.28 15.73 -21.25
CA MET A 20 8.83 14.81 -20.22
C MET A 20 9.20 15.42 -18.86
N VAL A 21 8.22 15.98 -18.16
CA VAL A 21 8.38 16.39 -16.76
C VAL A 21 8.51 15.10 -15.94
N PRO A 22 9.64 14.85 -15.25
CA PRO A 22 9.73 13.72 -14.34
C PRO A 22 8.70 13.94 -13.22
N LEU A 23 7.72 13.04 -13.14
CA LEU A 23 6.81 12.97 -12.00
C LEU A 23 7.65 12.73 -10.74
N PRO A 24 7.42 13.47 -9.65
CA PRO A 24 8.09 13.20 -8.39
C PRO A 24 7.81 11.74 -7.99
N ALA A 25 8.87 10.98 -7.76
CA ALA A 25 8.74 9.65 -7.19
C ALA A 25 7.99 9.80 -5.87
N ALA A 26 6.82 9.15 -5.75
CA ALA A 26 6.14 9.05 -4.47
C ALA A 26 7.13 8.48 -3.46
N GLU A 27 7.44 9.24 -2.41
CA GLU A 27 8.32 8.76 -1.35
C GLU A 27 7.74 7.45 -0.81
N ALA A 28 8.59 6.44 -0.73
CA ALA A 28 8.20 5.19 -0.12
C ALA A 28 7.81 5.48 1.33
N GLY A 29 6.58 5.16 1.72
CA GLY A 29 6.14 5.25 3.10
C GLY A 29 6.99 4.33 3.97
N ASP A 30 7.45 4.85 5.11
CA ASP A 30 8.17 4.02 6.07
C ASP A 30 7.21 3.11 6.84
N VAL A 31 7.71 1.92 7.22
CA VAL A 31 6.98 1.00 8.11
C VAL A 31 7.21 1.42 9.56
N THR A 32 6.14 1.77 10.26
CA THR A 32 6.21 1.96 11.72
C THR A 32 6.10 0.60 12.40
N GLN A 33 7.18 0.15 13.04
CA GLN A 33 7.27 -1.18 13.66
C GLN A 33 6.95 -1.17 15.15
N THR A 34 6.62 -2.33 15.70
CA THR A 34 6.52 -2.56 17.15
C THR A 34 7.66 -3.46 17.67
N LYS A 35 7.66 -3.79 18.97
CA LYS A 35 8.62 -4.74 19.54
C LYS A 35 8.34 -6.16 19.06
N ASP A 36 9.37 -6.87 18.60
CA ASP A 36 9.21 -8.24 18.06
C ASP A 36 8.63 -9.24 19.08
N ASN A 37 8.91 -9.04 20.37
CA ASN A 37 8.44 -9.87 21.47
C ASN A 37 7.02 -9.53 21.96
N CYS A 38 6.31 -8.63 21.29
CA CYS A 38 4.90 -8.37 21.59
C CYS A 38 4.06 -9.63 21.35
N ILE A 39 3.23 -10.02 22.33
CA ILE A 39 2.43 -11.26 22.32
C ILE A 39 1.09 -11.09 21.57
N THR A 40 0.62 -9.85 21.42
CA THR A 40 -0.59 -9.52 20.66
C THR A 40 -0.34 -8.26 19.83
N ALA A 41 -0.17 -8.43 18.53
CA ALA A 41 0.16 -7.36 17.61
C ALA A 41 -0.80 -7.30 16.42
N TRP A 42 -1.01 -6.07 15.95
CA TRP A 42 -1.86 -5.75 14.82
C TRP A 42 -1.07 -4.91 13.81
N ALA A 43 -1.23 -5.18 12.52
CA ALA A 43 -0.61 -4.43 11.44
C ALA A 43 -1.69 -3.77 10.58
N ILE A 44 -1.70 -2.44 10.54
CA ILE A 44 -2.45 -1.65 9.57
C ILE A 44 -1.62 -1.62 8.30
N LEU A 45 -2.09 -2.27 7.23
CA LEU A 45 -1.26 -2.58 6.07
C LEU A 45 -1.41 -1.56 4.95
N ALA A 46 -2.65 -1.30 4.54
CA ALA A 46 -2.95 -0.47 3.37
C ALA A 46 -4.41 -0.01 3.38
N PRO A 47 -4.74 1.05 2.62
CA PRO A 47 -6.13 1.35 2.27
C PRO A 47 -6.79 0.14 1.60
N ASN A 48 -8.07 -0.07 1.87
CA ASN A 48 -8.82 -1.19 1.34
C ASN A 48 -9.35 -0.90 -0.07
N THR A 49 -8.53 -1.21 -1.08
CA THR A 49 -8.93 -1.19 -2.48
C THR A 49 -8.91 -2.62 -3.03
N LEU A 50 -9.57 -2.88 -4.16
CA LEU A 50 -9.50 -4.20 -4.80
C LEU A 50 -8.05 -4.61 -5.12
N GLN A 51 -7.23 -3.65 -5.54
CA GLN A 51 -5.82 -3.88 -5.89
C GLN A 51 -4.99 -4.24 -4.65
N THR A 52 -5.05 -3.41 -3.60
CA THR A 52 -4.29 -3.65 -2.36
C THR A 52 -4.75 -4.92 -1.67
N ARG A 53 -6.06 -5.18 -1.60
CA ARG A 53 -6.61 -6.40 -1.00
C ARG A 53 -6.13 -7.67 -1.68
N SER A 54 -6.24 -7.72 -3.01
CA SER A 54 -5.78 -8.89 -3.79
C SER A 54 -4.29 -9.14 -3.63
N SER A 55 -3.53 -8.07 -3.39
CA SER A 55 -2.07 -8.14 -3.33
C SER A 55 -1.56 -8.50 -1.95
N VAL A 56 -2.16 -7.94 -0.89
CA VAL A 56 -1.93 -8.41 0.49
C VAL A 56 -2.24 -9.91 0.57
N LYS A 57 -3.35 -10.35 -0.02
CA LYS A 57 -3.67 -11.78 -0.10
C LYS A 57 -2.58 -12.58 -0.81
N ARG A 58 -2.08 -12.12 -1.96
CA ARG A 58 -0.99 -12.79 -2.69
C ARG A 58 0.31 -12.89 -1.88
N ILE A 59 0.64 -11.86 -1.10
CA ILE A 59 1.82 -11.85 -0.23
C ILE A 59 1.70 -12.93 0.85
N ILE A 60 0.51 -13.06 1.45
CA ILE A 60 0.25 -14.07 2.48
C ILE A 60 0.24 -15.47 1.87
N ASP A 61 -0.49 -15.68 0.77
CA ASP A 61 -0.58 -16.97 0.09
C ASP A 61 0.78 -17.44 -0.47
N GLY A 62 1.68 -16.49 -0.79
CA GLY A 62 3.03 -16.77 -1.27
C GLY A 62 4.08 -16.91 -0.18
N ASN A 63 3.68 -16.87 1.10
CA ASN A 63 4.58 -16.99 2.23
C ASN A 63 4.10 -18.12 3.16
N ASP A 64 4.75 -19.28 3.05
CA ASP A 64 4.38 -20.49 3.78
C ASP A 64 4.22 -20.26 5.29
N ARG A 65 5.07 -19.42 5.89
CA ARG A 65 4.98 -19.08 7.32
C ARG A 65 3.71 -18.32 7.68
N LEU A 66 3.24 -17.41 6.82
CA LEU A 66 2.00 -16.67 7.02
C LEU A 66 0.77 -17.50 6.63
N SER A 67 0.90 -18.39 5.64
CA SER A 67 -0.20 -19.27 5.21
C SER A 67 -0.44 -20.45 6.16
N ASP A 68 0.61 -20.97 6.80
CA ASP A 68 0.52 -22.05 7.79
C ASP A 68 -0.13 -21.57 9.10
N GLU A 69 0.11 -20.31 9.47
CA GLU A 69 -0.63 -19.64 10.55
C GLU A 69 -2.11 -19.38 10.16
N GLY A 70 -2.43 -19.46 8.86
CA GLY A 70 -3.77 -19.51 8.28
C GLY A 70 -4.48 -18.16 8.28
N TYR A 71 -4.87 -17.64 7.12
CA TYR A 71 -5.81 -16.50 7.03
C TYR A 71 -7.22 -16.94 7.48
N GLU A 72 -7.64 -16.49 8.66
CA GLU A 72 -9.01 -16.64 9.12
C GLU A 72 -9.69 -15.27 9.26
N ALA A 73 -10.66 -15.00 8.40
CA ALA A 73 -11.47 -13.79 8.53
C ALA A 73 -12.23 -13.81 9.86
N LYS A 74 -12.00 -12.82 10.72
CA LYS A 74 -12.73 -12.56 11.99
C LYS A 74 -12.47 -13.55 13.15
N VAL A 75 -11.34 -14.25 13.19
CA VAL A 75 -10.97 -15.12 14.33
C VAL A 75 -9.83 -14.47 15.14
N SER A 76 -10.03 -14.32 16.45
CA SER A 76 -9.19 -13.48 17.33
C SER A 76 -7.86 -14.10 17.78
N GLU A 77 -7.58 -15.36 17.45
CA GLU A 77 -6.39 -16.07 17.99
C GLU A 77 -5.46 -16.64 16.91
N LYS A 78 -5.81 -16.51 15.63
CA LYS A 78 -4.97 -16.88 14.49
C LYS A 78 -4.64 -15.66 13.63
N PHE A 79 -3.75 -15.85 12.66
CA PHE A 79 -3.49 -14.83 11.67
C PHE A 79 -4.80 -14.43 10.97
N ALA A 80 -5.22 -13.17 11.10
CA ALA A 80 -6.51 -12.74 10.61
C ALA A 80 -6.38 -11.43 9.85
N LEU A 81 -6.86 -11.37 8.61
CA LEU A 81 -7.11 -10.09 7.94
C LEU A 81 -8.53 -9.64 8.19
N MET A 82 -8.63 -8.39 8.61
CA MET A 82 -9.87 -7.67 8.85
C MET A 82 -9.86 -6.39 8.04
N ILE A 83 -11.05 -5.87 7.84
CA ILE A 83 -11.28 -4.57 7.22
C ILE A 83 -11.87 -3.70 8.32
N PHE A 84 -11.25 -2.56 8.58
CA PHE A 84 -11.72 -1.58 9.55
C PHE A 84 -12.03 -0.26 8.86
N ASP A 85 -13.12 0.38 9.26
CA ASP A 85 -13.43 1.75 8.85
C ASP A 85 -12.41 2.73 9.46
N LEU A 86 -11.96 3.70 8.67
CA LEU A 86 -11.15 4.82 9.14
C LEU A 86 -12.07 5.87 9.79
N VAL A 87 -11.69 6.39 10.96
CA VAL A 87 -12.54 7.23 11.83
C VAL A 87 -13.10 8.46 11.13
N ASP A 88 -12.34 9.03 10.20
CA ASP A 88 -12.71 10.27 9.51
C ASP A 88 -13.58 10.04 8.26
N GLY A 89 -14.13 8.83 8.06
CA GLY A 89 -14.86 8.48 6.85
C GLY A 89 -13.97 8.42 5.59
N ARG A 90 -12.64 8.33 5.77
CA ARG A 90 -11.64 8.30 4.69
C ARG A 90 -11.53 6.95 3.98
N GLY A 91 -12.52 6.08 4.15
CA GLY A 91 -12.56 4.72 3.60
C GLY A 91 -12.22 3.67 4.65
N GLU A 92 -11.83 2.50 4.16
CA GLU A 92 -11.50 1.34 4.99
C GLU A 92 -10.00 1.02 4.89
N ALA A 93 -9.45 0.35 5.89
CA ALA A 93 -8.09 -0.17 5.91
C ALA A 93 -8.05 -1.69 6.09
N ILE A 94 -7.05 -2.31 5.47
CA ILE A 94 -6.73 -3.72 5.66
C ILE A 94 -5.85 -3.83 6.90
N VAL A 95 -6.31 -4.57 7.90
CA VAL A 95 -5.61 -4.78 9.17
C VAL A 95 -5.37 -6.27 9.37
N ALA A 96 -4.16 -6.66 9.78
CA ALA A 96 -3.85 -8.02 10.17
C ALA A 96 -3.70 -8.13 11.70
N HIS A 97 -4.32 -9.12 12.32
CA HIS A 97 -3.86 -9.63 13.61
C HIS A 97 -2.83 -10.72 13.34
N CYS A 98 -1.63 -10.60 13.88
CA CYS A 98 -0.53 -11.52 13.57
C CYS A 98 -0.03 -12.31 14.78
N GLY A 99 -0.73 -12.25 15.91
CA GLY A 99 -0.27 -12.81 17.18
C GLY A 99 0.97 -12.07 17.68
N HIS A 100 2.15 -12.36 17.12
CA HIS A 100 3.41 -11.78 17.53
C HIS A 100 3.82 -10.51 16.76
N GLY A 101 4.49 -9.58 17.47
CA GLY A 101 5.04 -8.35 16.88
C GLY A 101 5.99 -8.61 15.72
N GLY A 102 6.85 -9.64 15.83
CA GLY A 102 7.77 -10.02 14.76
C GLY A 102 7.06 -10.44 13.47
N THR A 103 5.95 -11.18 13.57
CA THR A 103 5.14 -11.59 12.41
C THR A 103 4.46 -10.38 11.77
N CYS A 104 3.89 -9.47 12.56
CA CYS A 104 3.29 -8.24 12.03
C CYS A 104 4.33 -7.30 11.39
N ASN A 105 5.50 -7.13 12.03
CA ASN A 105 6.59 -6.34 11.47
C ASN A 105 7.07 -6.93 10.13
N PHE A 106 7.14 -8.25 10.03
CA PHE A 106 7.49 -8.93 8.79
C PHE A 106 6.45 -8.67 7.69
N LEU A 107 5.17 -8.90 7.96
CA LEU A 107 4.10 -8.67 6.98
C LEU A 107 4.05 -7.20 6.53
N ALA A 108 4.14 -6.26 7.46
CA ALA A 108 4.15 -4.84 7.17
C ALA A 108 5.31 -4.46 6.22
N ARG A 109 6.51 -5.04 6.41
CA ARG A 109 7.64 -4.85 5.48
C ARG A 109 7.43 -5.50 4.12
N GLU A 110 6.81 -6.68 4.05
CA GLU A 110 6.48 -7.32 2.77
C GLU A 110 5.46 -6.49 1.99
N VAL A 111 4.41 -6.00 2.66
CA VAL A 111 3.42 -5.11 2.04
C VAL A 111 4.08 -3.84 1.54
N ASN A 112 4.89 -3.17 2.37
CA ASN A 112 5.56 -1.94 1.95
C ASN A 112 6.52 -2.15 0.77
N ARG A 113 7.27 -3.26 0.75
CA ARG A 113 8.17 -3.57 -0.37
C ARG A 113 7.43 -3.76 -1.70
N ASN A 114 6.23 -4.32 -1.66
CA ASN A 114 5.40 -4.51 -2.85
C ASN A 114 4.57 -3.25 -3.19
N TYR A 115 4.30 -2.40 -2.19
CA TYR A 115 3.49 -1.19 -2.28
C TYR A 115 4.15 -0.05 -1.51
N PRO A 116 5.22 0.55 -2.06
CA PRO A 116 5.98 1.57 -1.33
C PRO A 116 5.14 2.82 -1.05
N THR A 117 4.03 3.05 -1.74
CA THR A 117 3.12 4.16 -1.42
C THR A 117 2.28 3.91 -0.16
N THR A 118 2.39 2.74 0.47
CA THR A 118 1.74 2.46 1.75
C THR A 118 2.67 2.85 2.90
N SER A 119 2.10 3.24 4.03
CA SER A 119 2.86 3.47 5.27
C SER A 119 2.31 2.54 6.36
N PRO A 120 2.65 1.24 6.31
CA PRO A 120 2.10 0.29 7.27
C PRO A 120 2.50 0.62 8.70
N VAL A 121 1.60 0.40 9.65
CA VAL A 121 1.82 0.66 11.08
C VAL A 121 1.51 -0.58 11.89
N VAL A 122 2.44 -0.97 12.74
CA VAL A 122 2.29 -2.10 13.65
C VAL A 122 2.11 -1.61 15.08
N VAL A 123 1.03 -2.06 15.72
CA VAL A 123 0.70 -1.74 17.11
C VAL A 123 0.72 -2.99 17.97
N CYS A 124 1.24 -2.85 19.18
CA CYS A 124 1.24 -3.89 20.21
C CYS A 124 0.12 -3.57 21.20
N THR A 125 -0.98 -4.31 21.11
CA THR A 125 -2.17 -4.11 21.94
C THR A 125 -2.96 -5.40 22.01
N HIS A 126 -3.59 -5.66 23.16
CA HIS A 126 -4.42 -6.84 23.34
C HIS A 126 -5.71 -6.74 22.55
N ASP A 127 -6.31 -5.55 22.53
CA ASP A 127 -7.57 -5.31 21.83
C ASP A 127 -7.32 -4.97 20.35
N PRO A 128 -8.21 -5.38 19.43
CA PRO A 128 -8.22 -4.86 18.07
C PRO A 128 -8.27 -3.34 18.11
N PRO A 129 -7.57 -2.66 17.18
CA PRO A 129 -7.78 -1.22 17.04
C PRO A 129 -9.23 -0.98 16.65
N ASN A 130 -9.92 -0.20 17.47
CA ASN A 130 -11.34 0.12 17.28
C ASN A 130 -11.49 1.21 16.22
N SER A 131 -10.40 1.91 15.94
CA SER A 131 -10.40 3.11 15.14
C SER A 131 -8.98 3.37 14.63
N ILE A 132 -8.85 3.85 13.38
CA ILE A 132 -7.57 4.23 12.79
C ILE A 132 -7.63 5.69 12.35
N GLU A 133 -6.78 6.53 12.95
CA GLU A 133 -6.66 7.96 12.61
C GLU A 133 -5.20 8.26 12.24
N ASN A 134 -4.97 8.84 11.06
CA ASN A 134 -3.64 9.22 10.58
C ASN A 134 -2.58 8.10 10.66
N GLY A 135 -2.99 6.86 10.35
CA GLY A 135 -2.11 5.68 10.42
C GLY A 135 -1.87 5.16 11.83
N ARG A 136 -2.48 5.74 12.86
CA ARG A 136 -2.39 5.27 14.24
C ARG A 136 -3.65 4.54 14.63
N ALA A 137 -3.47 3.42 15.33
CA ALA A 137 -4.55 2.62 15.87
C ALA A 137 -4.90 3.12 17.29
N PHE A 138 -6.20 3.22 17.59
CA PHE A 138 -6.76 3.62 18.89
C PHE A 138 -7.82 2.61 19.35
#